data_AF-A0A238ZZB7-F1
#
_entry.id   AF-A0A238ZZB7-F1
#
_cell.length_a   1.000
_cell.length_b   1.000
_cell.length_c   1.000
_cell.angle_alpha   90.00
_cell.angle_beta   90.00
_cell.angle_gamma   90.00
#
_symmetry.space_group_name_H-M   'P 1'
#
loop_
_entity.id
_entity.type
_entity.pdbx_description
1 polymer ?
#
loop_
_entity_poly.entity_id
_entity_poly.type
_entity_poly.pdbx_seq_one_letter_code
_entity_poly.pdbx_strand_id
1 'polypeptide(L)'
;MENIKLIPYWDVKGIESIKNEKDVAKEFEATFLRILLKEMRKGIPESGLFSSFSDKMYLDMFDMTVAKTLASSDRLGLSDYIEQALKAYGKAEDL
;
A
#
# COMPACT_ATOMS: atom_id res chain seq x y z
N MET A 1 27.68 9.75 -8.35
CA MET A 1 26.69 10.83 -8.56
C MET A 1 25.50 10.16 -9.22
N GLU A 2 24.41 9.94 -8.48
CA GLU A 2 23.20 9.33 -9.05
C GLU A 2 22.59 10.27 -10.09
N ASN A 3 22.25 9.72 -11.26
CA ASN A 3 21.60 10.46 -12.33
C ASN A 3 20.16 10.78 -11.94
N ILE A 4 19.93 11.98 -11.40
CA ILE A 4 18.59 12.49 -11.15
C ILE A 4 18.01 12.90 -12.51
N LYS A 5 17.12 12.05 -13.04
CA LYS A 5 16.41 12.29 -14.29
C LYS A 5 15.36 13.39 -14.03
N LEU A 6 15.61 14.60 -14.51
CA LEU A 6 14.67 15.72 -14.42
C LEU A 6 13.51 15.49 -15.39
N ILE A 7 12.31 15.27 -14.85
CA ILE A 7 11.08 15.12 -15.63
C ILE A 7 10.32 16.46 -15.53
N PRO A 8 10.16 17.22 -16.62
CA PRO A 8 9.49 18.51 -16.60
C PRO A 8 7.97 18.36 -16.43
N TYR A 9 7.31 19.33 -15.79
CA TYR A 9 5.88 19.28 -15.44
C TYR A 9 4.92 19.18 -16.64
N TRP A 10 5.39 19.49 -17.85
CA TRP A 10 4.60 19.41 -19.08
C TRP A 10 4.80 18.09 -19.84
N ASP A 11 5.69 17.20 -19.38
CA ASP A 11 5.89 15.87 -19.96
C ASP A 11 4.80 14.91 -19.45
N VAL A 12 3.64 14.96 -20.11
CA VAL A 12 2.46 14.14 -19.79
C VAL A 12 2.78 12.64 -19.90
N LYS A 13 3.64 12.25 -20.85
CA LYS A 13 4.09 10.86 -21.02
C LYS A 13 5.00 10.42 -19.86
N GLY A 14 5.82 11.34 -19.36
CA GLY A 14 6.61 11.14 -18.15
C GLY A 14 5.72 10.93 -16.93
N ILE A 15 4.63 11.70 -16.81
CA ILE A 15 3.64 11.67 -15.72
C ILE A 15 2.82 10.37 -15.71
N GLU A 16 2.37 9.90 -16.87
CA GLU A 16 1.68 8.61 -17.02
C GLU A 16 2.55 7.42 -16.57
N SER A 17 3.88 7.54 -16.66
CA SER A 17 4.82 6.49 -16.22
C SER A 17 5.22 6.56 -14.74
N ILE A 18 4.74 7.54 -13.96
CA ILE A 18 5.21 7.79 -12.58
C ILE A 18 4.78 6.68 -11.61
N LYS A 19 3.73 5.92 -11.91
CA LYS A 19 3.35 4.74 -11.11
C LYS A 19 3.09 3.55 -12.02
N ASN A 20 4.01 2.60 -12.01
CA ASN A 20 3.82 1.30 -12.64
C ASN A 20 2.69 0.54 -11.92
N GLU A 21 1.92 -0.28 -12.64
CA GLU A 21 0.90 -1.19 -12.07
C GLU A 21 1.42 -1.96 -10.86
N LYS A 22 2.71 -2.34 -10.90
CA LYS A 22 3.41 -3.00 -9.81
C LYS A 22 3.52 -2.14 -8.54
N ASP A 23 3.80 -0.85 -8.68
CA ASP A 23 3.90 0.07 -7.55
C ASP A 23 2.53 0.30 -6.91
N VAL A 24 1.48 0.42 -7.75
CA VAL A 24 0.08 0.51 -7.30
C VAL A 24 -0.34 -0.76 -6.56
N ALA A 25 0.02 -1.93 -7.09
CA ALA A 25 -0.28 -3.22 -6.46
C ALA A 25 0.40 -3.36 -5.08
N LYS A 26 1.65 -2.93 -4.94
CA LYS A 26 2.37 -2.90 -3.65
C LYS A 26 1.75 -1.93 -2.64
N GLU A 27 1.35 -0.74 -3.07
CA GLU A 27 0.65 0.22 -2.19
C GLU A 27 -0.70 -0.32 -1.72
N PHE A 28 -1.41 -1.05 -2.59
CA PHE A 28 -2.66 -1.69 -2.23
C PHE A 28 -2.44 -2.86 -1.26
N GLU A 29 -1.42 -3.70 -1.46
CA GLU A 29 -1.04 -4.75 -0.51
C GLU A 29 -0.73 -4.17 0.87
N ALA A 30 0.03 -3.08 0.95
CA ALA A 30 0.29 -2.37 2.22
C ALA A 30 -1.01 -1.87 2.86
N THR A 31 -1.94 -1.34 2.07
CA THR A 31 -3.24 -0.86 2.57
C THR A 31 -4.09 -2.01 3.09
N PHE A 32 -4.14 -3.12 2.37
CA PHE A 32 -4.85 -4.33 2.77
C PHE A 32 -4.29 -4.90 4.07
N LEU A 33 -2.96 -5.00 4.18
CA LEU A 33 -2.29 -5.45 5.41
C LEU A 33 -2.61 -4.55 6.59
N ARG A 34 -2.66 -3.23 6.39
CA ARG A 34 -3.06 -2.29 7.44
C ARG A 34 -4.49 -2.56 7.91
N ILE A 35 -5.42 -2.82 6.98
CA ILE A 35 -6.80 -3.18 7.32
C ILE A 35 -6.81 -4.49 8.10
N LEU A 36 -6.10 -5.52 7.63
CA LEU A 36 -6.01 -6.81 8.29
C LEU A 36 -5.49 -6.68 9.74
N LEU A 37 -4.39 -5.95 9.95
CA LEU A 37 -3.82 -5.69 11.27
C LEU A 37 -4.80 -4.95 12.17
N LYS A 38 -5.52 -3.97 11.62
CA LYS A 38 -6.55 -3.22 12.34
C LYS A 38 -7.73 -4.11 12.76
N GLU A 39 -8.21 -4.97 11.87
CA GLU A 39 -9.28 -5.94 12.18
C GLU A 39 -8.83 -6.99 13.21
N MET A 40 -7.60 -7.50 13.09
CA MET A 40 -7.01 -8.38 14.10
C MET A 40 -6.97 -7.71 15.47
N ARG A 41 -6.57 -6.43 15.54
CA ARG A 41 -6.52 -5.67 16.79
C ARG A 41 -7.90 -5.45 17.38
N LYS A 42 -8.93 -5.19 16.58
CA LYS A 42 -10.32 -5.07 17.07
C LYS A 42 -10.81 -6.36 17.76
N GLY A 43 -10.25 -7.51 17.40
CA GLY A 43 -10.52 -8.78 18.06
C GLY A 43 -9.84 -8.93 19.44
N ILE A 44 -8.88 -8.07 19.77
CA ILE A 44 -8.23 -8.03 21.09
C ILE A 44 -9.10 -7.15 22.02
N PRO A 45 -9.55 -7.65 23.17
CA PRO A 45 -10.31 -6.85 24.12
C PRO A 45 -9.55 -5.57 24.51
N GLU A 46 -10.23 -4.41 24.46
CA GLU A 46 -9.66 -3.14 24.93
C GLU A 46 -9.50 -3.16 26.47
N SER A 47 -8.47 -3.82 26.98
CA SER A 47 -8.13 -3.78 28.41
C SER A 47 -7.36 -2.51 28.72
N GLY A 48 -8.02 -1.55 29.39
CA GLY A 48 -7.54 -0.48 30.30
C GLY A 48 -6.32 0.40 29.97
N LEU A 49 -5.28 -0.14 29.35
CA LEU A 49 -3.96 0.49 29.15
C LEU A 49 -3.76 1.11 27.75
N PHE A 50 -4.54 0.68 26.74
CA PHE A 50 -4.43 1.14 25.35
C PHE A 50 -5.74 1.72 24.81
N SER A 51 -6.61 2.20 25.69
CA SER A 51 -7.93 2.71 25.33
C SER A 51 -7.95 4.22 25.09
N SER A 52 -6.85 4.94 25.37
CA SER A 52 -6.81 6.39 25.17
C SER A 52 -6.75 6.76 23.68
N PHE A 53 -7.17 7.97 23.35
CA PHE A 53 -7.10 8.48 21.97
C PHE A 53 -5.65 8.49 21.44
N SER A 54 -4.69 8.88 22.28
CA SER A 54 -3.27 8.92 21.94
C SER A 54 -2.72 7.51 21.66
N ASP A 55 -3.14 6.51 22.42
CA ASP A 55 -2.74 5.11 22.18
C ASP A 55 -3.29 4.62 20.84
N LYS A 56 -4.57 4.88 20.55
CA LYS A 56 -5.19 4.50 19.27
C LYS A 56 -4.50 5.16 18.08
N MET A 57 -4.12 6.43 18.21
CA MET A 57 -3.36 7.14 17.18
C MET A 57 -1.97 6.53 16.97
N TYR A 58 -1.24 6.25 18.06
CA TYR A 58 0.07 5.60 17.98
C TYR A 58 -0.03 4.21 17.32
N LEU A 59 -1.02 3.43 17.73
CA LEU A 59 -1.28 2.09 17.22
C LEU A 59 -1.67 2.09 15.72
N ASP A 60 -2.42 3.10 15.26
CA ASP A 60 -2.71 3.30 13.83
C ASP A 60 -1.43 3.65 13.03
N MET A 61 -0.53 4.50 13.58
CA MET A 61 0.77 4.80 12.95
C MET A 61 1.71 3.58 12.93
N PHE A 62 1.67 2.79 14.00
CA PHE A 62 2.41 1.53 14.09
C PHE A 62 1.97 0.54 13.01
N ASP A 63 0.65 0.33 12.85
CA ASP A 63 0.13 -0.54 11.78
C ASP A 63 0.54 -0.06 10.40
N MET A 64 0.54 1.25 10.16
CA MET A 64 0.97 1.82 8.88
C MET A 64 2.42 1.44 8.57
N THR A 65 3.31 1.52 9.56
CA THR A 65 4.74 1.20 9.38
C THR A 65 4.93 -0.31 9.18
N VAL A 66 4.30 -1.12 10.02
CA VAL A 66 4.38 -2.58 9.93
C VAL A 66 3.83 -3.08 8.59
N ALA A 67 2.66 -2.60 8.17
CA ALA A 67 2.05 -2.98 6.91
C ALA A 67 2.94 -2.60 5.71
N LYS A 68 3.57 -1.42 5.73
CA LYS A 68 4.51 -0.99 4.69
C LYS A 68 5.75 -1.88 4.65
N THR A 69 6.33 -2.22 5.80
CA THR A 69 7.49 -3.11 5.88
C THR A 69 7.14 -4.53 5.41
N LEU A 70 5.98 -5.04 5.78
CA LEU A 70 5.50 -6.36 5.36
C LEU A 70 5.24 -6.41 3.86
N ALA A 71 4.54 -5.42 3.29
CA ALA A 71 4.32 -5.32 1.85
C ALA A 71 5.65 -5.20 1.08
N SER A 72 6.63 -4.46 1.62
CA SER A 72 7.96 -4.33 0.99
C SER A 72 8.75 -5.64 0.95
N SER A 73 8.36 -6.65 1.74
CA SER A 73 9.01 -7.96 1.72
C SER A 73 8.58 -8.83 0.54
N ASP A 74 7.53 -8.45 -0.20
CA ASP A 74 6.95 -9.20 -1.33
C ASP A 74 6.60 -10.67 -1.01
N ARG A 75 6.45 -11.04 0.27
CA ARG A 75 6.29 -12.43 0.71
C ARG A 75 4.86 -12.97 0.71
N LEU A 76 3.87 -12.09 0.66
CA LEU A 76 2.46 -12.50 0.77
C LEU A 76 1.82 -12.78 -0.60
N GLY A 77 2.47 -12.34 -1.70
CA GLY A 77 2.03 -12.60 -3.07
C GLY A 77 0.72 -11.89 -3.45
N LEU A 78 0.21 -11.00 -2.61
CA LEU A 78 -1.05 -10.30 -2.88
C LEU A 78 -0.86 -9.22 -3.95
N SER A 79 0.29 -8.57 -3.99
CA SER A 79 0.64 -7.61 -5.05
C SER A 79 0.61 -8.27 -6.45
N ASP A 80 1.11 -9.49 -6.60
CA ASP A 80 1.08 -10.21 -7.89
C ASP A 80 -0.35 -10.50 -8.36
N TYR A 81 -1.26 -10.82 -7.42
CA TYR A 81 -2.67 -11.04 -7.73
C TYR A 81 -3.36 -9.73 -8.16
N ILE A 82 -3.08 -8.63 -7.45
CA ILE A 82 -3.63 -7.31 -7.78
C ILE A 82 -3.10 -6.82 -9.12
N GLU A 83 -1.81 -7.01 -9.40
CA GLU A 83 -1.20 -6.67 -10.69
C GLU A 83 -1.90 -7.42 -11.85
N GLN A 84 -2.15 -8.71 -11.68
CA GLN A 84 -2.90 -9.50 -12.67
C GLN A 84 -4.34 -9.00 -12.84
N ALA A 85 -5.03 -8.67 -11.75
CA ALA A 85 -6.38 -8.13 -11.81
C ALA A 85 -6.43 -6.76 -12.53
N LEU A 86 -5.47 -5.87 -12.25
CA LEU A 86 -5.34 -4.58 -12.92
C LEU A 86 -5.09 -4.74 -14.43
N LYS A 87 -4.17 -5.64 -14.81
CA LYS A 87 -3.90 -5.97 -16.22
C LYS A 87 -5.11 -6.56 -16.93
N ALA A 88 -5.86 -7.42 -16.25
CA ALA A 88 -7.07 -8.00 -16.82
C ALA A 88 -8.17 -6.95 -17.02
N TYR A 89 -8.32 -6.01 -16.07
CA TYR A 89 -9.26 -4.90 -16.17
C TYR A 89 -8.89 -3.95 -17.32
N GLY A 90 -7.63 -3.52 -17.42
CA GLY A 90 -7.18 -2.64 -18.50
C GLY A 90 -7.42 -3.23 -19.90
N LYS A 91 -7.19 -4.54 -20.08
CA LYS A 91 -7.48 -5.24 -21.35
C LYS A 91 -8.96 -5.27 -21.74
N ALA A 92 -9.87 -5.21 -20.77
CA ALA A 92 -11.31 -5.20 -21.04
C ALA A 92 -11.82 -3.82 -21.48
N GLU A 93 -11.09 -2.75 -21.14
CA GLU A 93 -11.39 -1.37 -21.52
C GLU A 93 -10.87 -1.02 -22.93
N ASP A 94 -9.87 -1.76 -23.42
CA ASP A 94 -9.31 -1.66 -24.77
C ASP A 94 -10.12 -2.40 -25.87
N LEU A 95 -11.25 -3.03 -25.52
CA LEU A 95 -12.18 -3.74 -26.43
C LEU A 95 -13.46 -2.92 -26.68
#